data_AF-A0A354WET5-F1
#
_entry.id   AF-A0A354WET5-F1
#
_cell.length_a   1.000
_cell.length_b   1.000
_cell.length_c   1.000
_cell.angle_alpha   90.00
_cell.angle_beta   90.00
_cell.angle_gamma   90.00
#
_symmetry.space_group_name_H-M   'P 1'
#
loop_
_entity.id
_entity.type
_entity.pdbx_description
1 polymer ?
#
loop_
_entity_poly.entity_id
_entity_poly.type
_entity_poly.pdbx_seq_one_letter_code
_entity_poly.pdbx_strand_id
1 'polypeptide(L)'
;MSNSFPSCDPLILNDEVWLGVQSVAESLEVSVPELLGKISSKQLIVIEAEKLEDLLDTIDGLEGLLSAKAEATVSWEDVKAELD
;
A
#
# COMPACT_ATOMS: atom_id res chain seq x y z
N MET A 1 16.50 -41.32 -3.28
CA MET A 1 15.36 -40.38 -3.24
C MET A 1 15.80 -39.15 -4.02
N SER A 2 15.39 -39.03 -5.28
CA SER A 2 15.72 -37.83 -6.08
C SER A 2 14.81 -36.69 -5.66
N ASN A 3 15.38 -35.70 -4.98
CA ASN A 3 14.70 -34.43 -4.76
C ASN A 3 14.64 -33.71 -6.11
N SER A 4 13.54 -33.90 -6.84
CA SER A 4 13.22 -33.05 -7.98
C SER A 4 12.83 -31.70 -7.42
N PHE A 5 13.76 -30.75 -7.42
CA PHE A 5 13.41 -29.35 -7.20
C PHE A 5 12.38 -28.96 -8.27
N PRO A 6 11.30 -28.23 -7.91
CA PRO A 6 10.40 -27.70 -8.93
C PRO A 6 11.24 -26.85 -9.88
N SER A 7 11.20 -27.20 -11.16
CA SER A 7 11.77 -26.37 -12.23
C SER A 7 11.08 -25.01 -12.15
N CYS A 8 11.77 -24.00 -11.62
CA CYS A 8 11.32 -22.63 -11.79
C CYS A 8 11.45 -22.31 -13.27
N ASP A 9 10.33 -22.27 -13.97
CA ASP A 9 10.31 -21.77 -15.34
C ASP A 9 10.93 -20.36 -15.35
N PRO A 10 11.84 -20.07 -16.28
CA PRO A 10 12.49 -18.77 -16.34
C PRO A 10 11.44 -17.68 -16.56
N LEU A 11 11.49 -16.63 -15.73
CA LEU A 11 10.64 -15.45 -15.91
C LEU A 11 11.14 -14.70 -17.16
N ILE A 12 10.39 -14.78 -18.24
CA ILE A 12 10.67 -14.04 -19.47
C ILE A 12 9.86 -12.75 -19.42
N LEU A 13 10.58 -11.63 -19.34
CA LEU A 13 10.01 -10.28 -19.40
C LEU A 13 10.30 -9.68 -20.78
N ASN A 14 9.38 -8.87 -21.30
CA ASN A 14 9.68 -8.04 -22.46
C ASN A 14 10.61 -6.87 -22.05
N ASP A 15 11.18 -6.19 -23.04
CA ASP A 15 12.18 -5.13 -22.78
C ASP A 15 11.61 -3.96 -21.98
N GLU A 16 10.36 -3.58 -22.21
CA GLU A 16 9.69 -2.49 -21.49
C GLU A 16 9.51 -2.81 -20.01
N VAL A 17 9.01 -4.01 -19.71
CA VAL A 17 8.81 -4.49 -18.34
C VAL A 17 10.16 -4.69 -17.65
N TRP A 18 11.17 -5.18 -18.36
CA TRP A 18 12.53 -5.32 -17.83
C TRP A 18 13.12 -3.95 -17.42
N LEU A 19 13.00 -2.94 -18.28
CA LEU A 19 13.45 -1.57 -17.98
C LEU A 19 12.70 -0.99 -16.77
N GLY A 20 11.38 -1.22 -16.69
CA GLY A 20 10.58 -0.81 -15.53
C GLY A 20 11.07 -1.46 -14.23
N VAL A 21 11.29 -2.77 -14.23
CA VAL A 21 11.80 -3.51 -13.07
C VAL A 21 13.20 -3.01 -12.67
N GLN A 22 14.06 -2.75 -13.65
CA GLN A 22 15.41 -2.24 -13.39
C GLN A 22 15.36 -0.84 -12.76
N SER A 23 14.54 0.06 -13.29
CA SER A 23 14.34 1.42 -12.74
C SER A 23 13.87 1.38 -11.27
N VAL A 24 12.92 0.49 -10.96
CA VAL A 24 12.44 0.32 -9.57
C VAL A 24 13.54 -0.25 -8.66
N ALA A 25 14.33 -1.21 -9.15
CA ALA A 25 15.44 -1.77 -8.39
C ALA A 25 16.51 -0.71 -8.08
N GLU A 26 16.85 0.12 -9.06
CA GLU A 26 17.76 1.26 -8.91
C GLU A 26 17.24 2.29 -7.89
N SER A 27 15.95 2.63 -7.96
CA SER A 27 15.31 3.55 -7.00
C SER A 27 15.32 3.05 -5.56
N LEU A 28 15.39 1.73 -5.36
CA LEU A 28 15.42 1.09 -4.04
C LEU A 28 16.83 0.72 -3.61
N GLU A 29 17.85 1.04 -4.42
CA GLU A 29 19.26 0.69 -4.20
C GLU A 29 19.50 -0.82 -4.01
N VAL A 30 18.71 -1.65 -4.69
CA VAL A 30 18.82 -3.12 -4.65
C VAL A 30 19.06 -3.69 -6.03
N SER A 31 19.53 -4.94 -6.07
CA SER A 31 19.62 -5.69 -7.33
C SER A 31 18.23 -6.17 -7.80
N VAL A 32 18.03 -6.34 -9.11
CA VAL A 32 16.78 -6.91 -9.67
C VAL A 32 16.43 -8.28 -9.05
N PRO A 33 17.37 -9.24 -8.90
CA PRO A 33 17.07 -10.50 -8.23
C PRO A 33 16.61 -10.32 -6.77
N GLU A 34 17.19 -9.36 -6.05
CA GLU A 34 16.80 -9.06 -4.68
C GLU A 34 15.39 -8.44 -4.62
N LEU A 35 15.07 -7.50 -5.52
CA LEU A 35 13.74 -6.93 -5.65
C LEU A 35 12.69 -8.02 -5.88
N LEU A 36 12.91 -8.90 -6.86
CA LEU A 36 12.02 -10.03 -7.15
C LEU A 36 11.95 -11.02 -5.99
N GLY A 37 13.06 -11.22 -5.27
CA GLY A 37 13.11 -11.99 -4.03
C GLY A 37 12.22 -11.40 -2.93
N LYS A 38 12.25 -10.08 -2.73
CA LYS A 38 11.39 -9.36 -1.77
C LYS A 38 9.91 -9.43 -2.17
N ILE A 39 9.60 -9.33 -3.47
CA ILE A 39 8.24 -9.48 -3.99
C ILE A 39 7.72 -10.92 -3.77
N SER A 40 8.51 -11.93 -4.17
CA SER A 40 8.10 -13.34 -4.03
C SER A 40 7.96 -13.78 -2.57
N SER A 41 8.76 -13.23 -1.66
CA SER A 41 8.66 -13.45 -0.21
C SER A 41 7.60 -12.58 0.48
N LYS A 42 6.85 -11.77 -0.28
CA LYS A 42 5.82 -10.84 0.23
C LYS A 42 6.33 -9.79 1.21
N GLN A 43 7.64 -9.54 1.21
CA GLN A 43 8.24 -8.42 1.95
C GLN A 43 7.98 -7.08 1.25
N LEU A 44 7.74 -7.13 -0.06
CA LEU A 44 7.32 -5.99 -0.87
C LEU A 44 6.01 -6.33 -1.57
N ILE A 45 5.02 -5.45 -1.44
CA ILE A 45 3.71 -5.58 -2.09
C ILE A 45 3.67 -4.56 -3.22
N VAL A 46 3.32 -5.01 -4.42
CA VAL A 46 3.07 -4.14 -5.56
C VAL A 46 1.59 -3.77 -5.54
N ILE A 47 1.31 -2.47 -5.49
CA ILE A 47 -0.05 -1.91 -5.48
C ILE A 47 -0.17 -1.00 -6.70
N GLU A 48 -1.32 -1.07 -7.36
CA GLU A 48 -1.67 -0.15 -8.44
C GLU A 48 -1.88 1.26 -7.88
N ALA A 49 -1.24 2.25 -8.50
CA ALA A 49 -1.22 3.61 -7.98
C ALA A 49 -2.63 4.19 -7.78
N GLU A 50 -3.53 3.99 -8.76
CA GLU A 50 -4.93 4.44 -8.68
C GLU A 50 -5.67 3.85 -7.47
N LYS A 51 -5.43 2.56 -7.18
CA LYS A 51 -6.04 1.92 -6.00
C LYS A 51 -5.48 2.44 -4.69
N LEU A 52 -4.19 2.82 -4.67
CA LEU A 52 -3.60 3.44 -3.49
C LEU A 52 -4.19 4.83 -3.28
N GLU A 53 -4.35 5.62 -4.34
CA GLU A 53 -4.97 6.95 -4.31
C GLU A 53 -6.42 6.86 -3.80
N ASP A 54 -7.24 5.97 -4.37
CA ASP A 54 -8.62 5.73 -3.91
C ASP A 54 -8.71 5.39 -2.42
N LEU A 55 -7.76 4.58 -1.91
CA LEU A 55 -7.69 4.22 -0.50
C LEU A 55 -7.30 5.41 0.37
N LEU A 56 -6.35 6.23 -0.07
CA LEU A 56 -5.93 7.44 0.64
C LEU A 56 -7.07 8.46 0.69
N ASP A 57 -7.75 8.71 -0.43
CA ASP A 57 -8.92 9.59 -0.51
C ASP A 57 -10.04 9.12 0.43
N THR A 58 -10.24 7.80 0.53
CA THR A 58 -11.22 7.21 1.46
C THR A 58 -10.84 7.48 2.92
N ILE A 59 -9.55 7.34 3.27
CA ILE A 59 -9.05 7.63 4.62
C ILE A 59 -9.26 9.11 4.95
N ASP A 60 -8.86 10.01 4.06
CA ASP A 60 -9.00 11.45 4.24
C ASP A 60 -10.48 11.85 4.41
N GLY A 61 -11.38 11.25 3.61
CA GLY A 61 -12.82 11.45 3.75
C GLY A 61 -13.37 10.99 5.10
N LEU A 62 -12.89 9.85 5.62
CA LEU A 62 -13.30 9.34 6.93
C LEU A 62 -12.77 10.21 8.08
N GLU A 63 -11.54 10.70 8.00
CA GLU A 63 -10.96 11.63 8.97
C GLU A 63 -11.72 12.96 8.99
N GLY A 64 -12.11 13.48 7.81
CA GLY A 64 -12.97 14.65 7.69
C GLY A 64 -14.34 14.45 8.34
N LEU A 65 -14.97 13.28 8.14
CA LEU A 65 -16.26 12.96 8.76
C LEU A 65 -16.17 12.80 10.28
N LEU A 66 -15.10 12.18 10.79
CA LEU A 66 -14.86 12.07 12.23
C LEU A 66 -14.63 13.45 12.86
N SER A 67 -13.89 14.33 12.19
CA SER A 67 -13.65 15.70 12.65
C SER A 67 -14.94 16.52 12.66
N ALA A 68 -15.72 16.49 11.57
CA ALA A 68 -17.03 17.15 11.51
C ALA A 68 -18.00 16.61 12.58
N LYS A 69 -17.96 15.31 12.87
CA LYS A 69 -18.74 14.72 13.96
C LYS A 69 -18.30 15.24 15.33
N ALA A 70 -16.99 15.38 15.57
CA ALA A 70 -16.46 15.92 16.81
C ALA A 70 -16.83 17.41 16.99
N GLU A 71 -16.77 18.21 15.92
CA GLU A 71 -17.19 19.62 15.91
C GLU A 71 -18.71 19.79 16.09
N ALA A 72 -19.51 18.84 15.61
CA ALA A 72 -20.97 18.83 15.77
C ALA A 72 -21.46 18.23 17.10
N THR A 73 -20.56 17.69 17.94
CA THR A 73 -20.90 17.17 19.26
C THR A 73 -20.62 18.19 20.35
N VAL A 74 -21.68 18.83 20.84
CA VAL A 74 -21.64 19.61 22.10
C VAL A 74 -21.68 18.61 23.26
N SER A 75 -20.86 18.83 24.30
CA SER A 75 -20.85 17.95 25.45
C SER A 75 -22.19 18.01 26.19
N TRP A 76 -22.62 16.90 26.80
CA TRP A 76 -23.86 16.91 27.56
C TRP A 76 -23.80 17.80 28.81
N GLU A 77 -22.59 18.10 29.27
CA GLU A 77 -22.33 19.02 30.38
C GLU A 77 -22.56 20.47 29.96
N ASP A 78 -22.12 20.86 28.75
CA ASP A 78 -22.35 22.20 28.19
C ASP A 78 -23.84 22.49 27.95
N VAL A 79 -24.59 21.52 27.43
CA VAL A 79 -26.05 21.70 27.22
C VAL A 79 -26.80 21.83 28.55
N LYS A 80 -26.34 21.15 29.61
CA LYS A 80 -26.97 21.25 30.93
C LYS A 80 -26.76 22.63 31.54
N ALA A 81 -25.59 23.22 31.34
CA ALA A 81 -25.24 24.53 31.87
C ALA A 81 -26.03 25.68 31.24
N GLU A 82 -26.53 25.53 30.00
CA GLU A 82 -27.40 26.52 29.35
C GLU A 82 -28.89 26.39 29.73
N LEU A 83 -29.29 25.29 30.39
CA LEU A 83 -30.68 25.01 30.78
C LEU A 83 -31.04 25.46 32.22
N ASP A 84 -30.04 25.86 33.02
CA ASP A 84 -30.19 26.41 34.38
C ASP A 84 -30.13 27.96 34.37
#